data_AF-A0A2W7RKQ9-F1
#
_entry.id   AF-A0A2W7RKQ9-F1
#
_cell.length_a   1.000
_cell.length_b   1.000
_cell.length_c   1.000
_cell.angle_alpha   90.00
_cell.angle_beta   90.00
_cell.angle_gamma   90.00
#
_symmetry.space_group_name_H-M   'P 1'
#
loop_
_entity.id
_entity.type
_entity.pdbx_description
1 polymer ?
#
loop_
_entity_poly.entity_id
_entity_poly.type
_entity_poly.pdbx_seq_one_letter_code
_entity_poly.pdbx_strand_id
1 'polypeptide(L)'
;MNKIAVAKGDGIGLEIMDAVLTIFTAAKVPLEYEFVEMGKWVFDKGYSNGMTPDAQQTIEALGILFKGPMETPKGKGVKSVNVTARKTWNTYANKRTFQTLHGVDTVFSKAGIPIDITVVRENIEDTYGGIEHMLTHDVALSRRFITRPGSHQLIKYAFEMAKKKGAKRITCGHKANIMKITDGLFLQVFYEVAKDYPELKADDVIVDDLCMKLVTRPDLFDVVVLTNLQGDIVSDLCAGLVGGLGFAPSANIGDHICIFEAVHGTAPDIAGKNIANPTALLLSGIGMLHHLGLMQTAALIENALLYTLEQGIHTGDFGDKSTPSLSTTEFANAIIQNFGKTPKAGARPLLPNMPTTQTHFKLDKNPMLESIETEKEHIVGVDFFIESNEQPIAIANKCMRHAGVKFKLVNISNRGTQVWPTGSVYTNLVNQYNVRFESIDDMPLNQMDVLGLYVSMSGNFKICSSELLLMLGSKKAYSLAQGQ
;
A
#
# COMPACT_ATOMS: atom_id res chain seq x y z
N MET A 1 2.94 10.70 -30.93
CA MET A 1 1.91 10.29 -29.95
C MET A 1 2.61 9.52 -28.86
N ASN A 2 2.16 9.61 -27.61
CA ASN A 2 2.75 8.83 -26.51
C ASN A 2 2.15 7.42 -26.54
N LYS A 3 2.99 6.40 -26.58
CA LYS A 3 2.57 5.00 -26.60
C LYS A 3 2.48 4.47 -25.17
N ILE A 4 1.38 3.81 -24.81
CA ILE A 4 1.16 3.29 -23.45
C ILE A 4 0.66 1.84 -23.50
N ALA A 5 0.96 1.06 -22.46
CA ALA A 5 0.38 -0.27 -22.30
C ALA A 5 -1.03 -0.14 -21.69
N VAL A 6 -2.00 -0.88 -22.22
CA VAL A 6 -3.38 -0.90 -21.73
C VAL A 6 -3.82 -2.32 -21.41
N ALA A 7 -4.22 -2.57 -20.16
CA ALA A 7 -4.81 -3.83 -19.74
C ALA A 7 -6.28 -3.60 -19.36
N LYS A 8 -7.23 -4.09 -20.16
CA LYS A 8 -8.66 -3.84 -19.88
C LYS A 8 -9.13 -4.43 -18.53
N GLY A 9 -8.50 -5.52 -18.10
CA GLY A 9 -8.79 -6.18 -16.83
C GLY A 9 -9.98 -7.12 -16.87
N ASP A 10 -10.48 -7.45 -15.68
CA ASP A 10 -11.51 -8.46 -15.45
C ASP A 10 -12.83 -7.81 -14.97
N GLY A 11 -13.95 -8.54 -15.10
CA GLY A 11 -15.26 -8.09 -14.63
C GLY A 11 -15.71 -6.79 -15.29
N ILE A 12 -16.06 -5.77 -14.49
CA ILE A 12 -16.43 -4.44 -15.01
C ILE A 12 -15.29 -3.73 -15.74
N GLY A 13 -14.04 -4.20 -15.62
CA GLY A 13 -12.88 -3.55 -16.21
C GLY A 13 -13.00 -3.33 -17.71
N LEU A 14 -13.60 -4.29 -18.43
CA LEU A 14 -13.84 -4.20 -19.86
C LEU A 14 -14.70 -2.98 -20.21
N GLU A 15 -15.88 -2.84 -19.58
CA GLU A 15 -16.85 -1.79 -19.90
C GLU A 15 -16.37 -0.39 -19.48
N ILE A 16 -15.75 -0.24 -18.30
CA ILE A 16 -15.25 1.06 -17.86
C ILE A 16 -14.02 1.50 -18.64
N MET A 17 -13.15 0.58 -19.05
CA MET A 17 -11.98 0.91 -19.87
C MET A 17 -12.43 1.39 -21.25
N ASP A 18 -13.37 0.68 -21.88
CA ASP A 18 -13.91 1.07 -23.19
C ASP A 18 -14.60 2.45 -23.14
N ALA A 19 -15.34 2.74 -22.05
CA ALA A 19 -15.91 4.05 -21.81
C ALA A 19 -14.84 5.16 -21.72
N VAL A 20 -13.78 4.94 -20.93
CA VAL A 20 -12.69 5.93 -20.78
C VAL A 20 -11.92 6.14 -22.08
N LEU A 21 -11.58 5.07 -22.80
CA LEU A 21 -10.88 5.18 -24.09
C LEU A 21 -11.73 5.88 -25.15
N THR A 22 -13.06 5.72 -25.10
CA THR A 22 -14.01 6.45 -25.97
C THR A 22 -13.97 7.95 -25.67
N ILE A 23 -13.99 8.33 -24.39
CA ILE A 23 -13.84 9.74 -23.95
C ILE A 23 -12.49 10.30 -24.44
N PHE A 24 -11.40 9.55 -24.28
CA PHE A 24 -10.06 9.97 -24.72
C PHE A 24 -9.97 10.15 -26.24
N THR A 25 -10.59 9.24 -27.00
CA THR A 25 -10.66 9.31 -28.46
C THR A 25 -11.44 10.55 -28.91
N ALA A 26 -12.60 10.81 -28.29
CA ALA A 26 -13.42 11.99 -28.59
C ALA A 26 -12.70 13.30 -28.23
N ALA A 27 -11.93 13.32 -27.14
CA ALA A 27 -11.09 14.44 -26.72
C ALA A 27 -9.79 14.58 -27.56
N LYS A 28 -9.55 13.66 -28.50
CA LYS A 28 -8.35 13.62 -29.35
C LYS A 28 -7.05 13.60 -28.54
N VAL A 29 -7.04 12.86 -27.44
CA VAL A 29 -5.83 12.68 -26.63
C VAL A 29 -4.75 12.02 -27.53
N PRO A 30 -3.51 12.55 -27.59
CA PRO A 30 -2.48 12.06 -28.51
C PRO A 30 -1.78 10.78 -28.00
N LEU A 31 -2.56 9.72 -27.75
CA LEU A 31 -2.08 8.41 -27.26
C LEU A 31 -2.18 7.32 -28.34
N GLU A 32 -1.24 6.39 -28.28
CA GLU A 32 -1.29 5.10 -28.98
C GLU A 32 -1.35 3.98 -27.93
N TYR A 33 -2.23 3.00 -28.12
CA TYR A 33 -2.50 1.96 -27.13
C TYR A 33 -1.91 0.62 -27.57
N GLU A 34 -1.05 0.03 -26.75
CA GLU A 34 -0.65 -1.37 -26.84
C GLU A 34 -1.44 -2.19 -25.85
N PHE A 35 -2.36 -3.01 -26.34
CA PHE A 35 -3.19 -3.85 -25.46
C PHE A 35 -2.38 -5.06 -25.00
N VAL A 36 -2.33 -5.26 -23.68
CA VAL A 36 -1.55 -6.33 -23.05
C VAL A 36 -2.43 -7.32 -22.30
N GLU A 37 -2.01 -8.59 -22.30
CA GLU A 37 -2.73 -9.68 -21.62
C GLU A 37 -2.33 -9.78 -20.14
N MET A 38 -3.23 -9.34 -19.25
CA MET A 38 -3.08 -9.41 -17.80
C MET A 38 -4.44 -9.63 -17.15
N GLY A 39 -4.51 -10.44 -16.09
CA GLY A 39 -5.74 -10.68 -15.31
C GLY A 39 -5.98 -12.14 -14.96
N LYS A 40 -7.17 -12.44 -14.43
CA LYS A 40 -7.53 -13.78 -13.97
C LYS A 40 -7.42 -14.83 -15.07
N TRP A 41 -7.96 -14.51 -16.25
CA TRP A 41 -7.95 -15.39 -17.41
C TRP A 41 -6.53 -15.76 -17.88
N VAL A 42 -5.52 -14.96 -17.53
CA VAL A 42 -4.10 -15.25 -17.82
C VAL A 42 -3.54 -16.30 -16.84
N PHE A 43 -3.98 -16.30 -15.58
CA PHE A 43 -3.69 -17.42 -14.67
C PHE A 43 -4.30 -18.73 -15.18
N ASP A 44 -5.52 -18.68 -15.72
CA ASP A 44 -6.20 -19.85 -16.28
C ASP A 44 -5.45 -20.43 -17.50
N LYS A 45 -4.62 -19.63 -18.19
CA LYS A 45 -3.69 -20.07 -19.24
C LYS A 45 -2.38 -20.69 -18.72
N GLY A 46 -2.16 -20.73 -17.40
CA GLY A 46 -0.97 -21.32 -16.77
C GLY A 46 0.15 -20.34 -16.41
N TYR A 47 -0.03 -19.03 -16.60
CA TYR A 47 0.96 -18.02 -16.20
C TYR A 47 0.80 -17.65 -14.73
N SER A 48 1.71 -18.13 -13.88
CA SER A 48 1.62 -18.04 -12.41
C SER A 48 1.74 -16.62 -11.83
N ASN A 49 2.15 -15.63 -12.63
CA ASN A 49 2.23 -14.21 -12.26
C ASN A 49 1.07 -13.36 -12.79
N GLY A 50 0.15 -13.96 -13.57
CA GLY A 50 -1.05 -13.30 -14.10
C GLY A 50 -0.81 -12.37 -15.29
N MET A 51 0.35 -12.48 -15.95
CA MET A 51 0.77 -11.68 -17.12
C MET A 51 1.47 -12.58 -18.14
N THR A 52 1.31 -12.33 -19.44
CA THR A 52 2.15 -12.99 -20.46
C THR A 52 3.56 -12.36 -20.49
N PRO A 53 4.59 -13.09 -20.96
CA PRO A 53 5.92 -12.51 -21.16
C PRO A 53 5.90 -11.26 -22.07
N ASP A 54 5.11 -11.29 -23.15
CA ASP A 54 4.95 -10.17 -24.07
C ASP A 54 4.30 -8.95 -23.39
N ALA A 55 3.32 -9.18 -22.51
CA ALA A 55 2.70 -8.12 -21.70
C ALA A 55 3.75 -7.46 -20.79
N GLN A 56 4.54 -8.26 -20.07
CA GLN A 56 5.58 -7.76 -19.19
C GLN A 56 6.62 -6.93 -19.97
N GLN A 57 7.13 -7.46 -21.08
CA GLN A 57 8.11 -6.77 -21.92
C GLN A 57 7.57 -5.45 -22.47
N THR A 58 6.31 -5.44 -22.91
CA THR A 58 5.65 -4.24 -23.44
C THR A 58 5.52 -3.16 -22.36
N ILE A 59 5.13 -3.54 -21.14
CA ILE A 59 4.99 -2.60 -20.02
C ILE A 59 6.36 -2.03 -19.62
N GLU A 60 7.38 -2.87 -19.54
CA GLU A 60 8.76 -2.44 -19.23
C GLU A 60 9.33 -1.52 -20.31
N ALA A 61 9.03 -1.77 -21.59
CA ALA A 61 9.48 -0.92 -22.70
C ALA A 61 8.76 0.43 -22.76
N LEU A 62 7.49 0.50 -22.34
CA LEU A 62 6.68 1.72 -22.43
C LEU A 62 6.70 2.55 -21.14
N GLY A 63 6.99 1.94 -19.99
CA GLY A 63 7.06 2.63 -18.70
C GLY A 63 5.72 3.09 -18.12
N ILE A 64 4.61 2.91 -18.85
CA ILE A 64 3.27 3.35 -18.46
C ILE A 64 2.28 2.22 -18.70
N LEU A 65 1.58 1.83 -17.63
CA LEU A 65 0.46 0.89 -17.68
C LEU A 65 -0.83 1.59 -17.25
N PHE A 66 -1.83 1.61 -18.12
CA PHE A 66 -3.19 1.98 -17.77
C PHE A 66 -4.06 0.72 -17.69
N LYS A 67 -4.60 0.42 -16.50
CA LYS A 67 -5.29 -0.86 -16.28
C LYS A 67 -6.66 -0.72 -15.63
N GLY A 68 -7.59 -1.58 -16.04
CA GLY A 68 -8.82 -1.85 -15.32
C GLY A 68 -8.57 -2.73 -14.07
N PRO A 69 -9.61 -2.97 -13.24
CA PRO A 69 -9.52 -3.87 -12.10
C PRO A 69 -9.20 -5.31 -12.54
N MET A 70 -8.47 -6.04 -11.69
CA MET A 70 -8.06 -7.42 -11.94
C MET A 70 -8.50 -8.31 -10.78
N GLU A 71 -9.10 -9.46 -11.08
CA GLU A 71 -9.60 -10.37 -10.06
C GLU A 71 -8.44 -11.12 -9.40
N THR A 72 -8.51 -11.28 -8.09
CA THR A 72 -7.60 -12.14 -7.33
C THR A 72 -8.39 -13.25 -6.65
N PRO A 73 -8.02 -14.54 -6.81
CA PRO A 73 -8.67 -15.64 -6.10
C PRO A 73 -8.64 -15.44 -4.58
N LYS A 74 -9.76 -15.71 -3.88
CA LYS A 74 -9.87 -15.54 -2.42
C LYS A 74 -9.39 -16.79 -1.67
N GLY A 75 -8.50 -16.61 -0.69
CA GLY A 75 -8.17 -17.59 0.36
C GLY A 75 -7.32 -18.81 -0.04
N LYS A 76 -7.28 -19.17 -1.33
CA LYS A 76 -6.40 -20.23 -1.88
C LYS A 76 -5.99 -19.83 -3.30
N GLY A 77 -4.77 -20.18 -3.71
CA GLY A 77 -4.30 -20.01 -5.09
C GLY A 77 -3.09 -19.06 -5.23
N VAL A 78 -2.95 -18.50 -6.43
CA VAL A 78 -1.86 -17.62 -6.86
C VAL A 78 -1.89 -16.26 -6.16
N LYS A 79 -0.72 -15.61 -6.05
CA LYS A 79 -0.59 -14.25 -5.51
C LYS A 79 -1.34 -13.23 -6.39
N SER A 80 -1.81 -12.14 -5.79
CA SER A 80 -2.53 -11.07 -6.52
C SER A 80 -1.68 -10.49 -7.64
N VAL A 81 -2.23 -10.46 -8.87
CA VAL A 81 -1.58 -9.84 -10.03
C VAL A 81 -1.32 -8.34 -9.83
N ASN A 82 -2.19 -7.65 -9.09
CA ASN A 82 -2.01 -6.23 -8.78
C ASN A 82 -0.79 -6.02 -7.88
N VAL A 83 -0.64 -6.83 -6.82
CA VAL A 83 0.53 -6.77 -5.92
C VAL A 83 1.79 -7.21 -6.65
N THR A 84 1.71 -8.25 -7.49
CA THR A 84 2.83 -8.71 -8.32
C THR A 84 3.35 -7.60 -9.22
N ALA A 85 2.48 -6.95 -10.02
CA ALA A 85 2.87 -5.84 -10.88
C ALA A 85 3.56 -4.71 -10.09
N ARG A 86 2.99 -4.34 -8.94
CA ARG A 86 3.54 -3.25 -8.11
C ARG A 86 4.94 -3.54 -7.60
N LYS A 87 5.17 -4.76 -7.11
CA LYS A 87 6.45 -5.23 -6.57
C LYS A 87 7.48 -5.48 -7.66
N THR A 88 7.09 -6.11 -8.78
CA THR A 88 7.98 -6.42 -9.91
C THR A 88 8.62 -5.14 -10.47
N TRP A 89 7.85 -4.06 -10.57
CA TRP A 89 8.30 -2.82 -11.20
C TRP A 89 8.62 -1.68 -10.24
N ASN A 90 8.78 -1.99 -8.94
CA ASN A 90 9.10 -1.02 -7.90
C ASN A 90 8.20 0.23 -7.90
N THR A 91 6.88 0.07 -8.08
CA THR A 91 5.93 1.19 -8.00
C THR A 91 5.59 1.51 -6.53
N TYR A 92 6.59 2.03 -5.82
CA TYR A 92 6.62 2.14 -4.35
C TYR A 92 5.56 3.05 -3.75
N ALA A 93 5.04 4.03 -4.49
CA ALA A 93 4.05 4.97 -3.97
C ALA A 93 2.68 4.80 -4.62
N ASN A 94 1.68 4.39 -3.85
CA ASN A 94 0.28 4.42 -4.28
C ASN A 94 -0.36 5.75 -3.86
N LYS A 95 -0.52 6.68 -4.81
CA LYS A 95 -1.19 7.96 -4.62
C LYS A 95 -2.68 7.81 -4.89
N ARG A 96 -3.52 8.05 -3.88
CA ARG A 96 -5.00 8.06 -3.97
C ARG A 96 -5.53 9.43 -3.57
N THR A 97 -6.37 10.02 -4.41
CA THR A 97 -6.91 11.37 -4.20
C THR A 97 -8.40 11.27 -3.98
N PHE A 98 -8.89 11.91 -2.90
CA PHE A 98 -10.28 11.89 -2.49
C PHE A 98 -10.79 13.32 -2.45
N GLN A 99 -11.71 13.65 -3.34
CA GLN A 99 -12.23 15.00 -3.49
C GLN A 99 -13.75 15.01 -3.47
N THR A 100 -14.34 15.99 -2.79
CA THR A 100 -15.75 16.31 -2.97
C THR A 100 -15.98 16.76 -4.41
N LEU A 101 -16.85 16.04 -5.12
CA LEU A 101 -17.29 16.41 -6.47
C LEU A 101 -18.71 16.96 -6.40
N HIS A 102 -18.93 18.16 -6.98
CA HIS A 102 -20.26 18.75 -7.02
C HIS A 102 -21.21 17.88 -7.85
N GLY A 103 -22.39 17.57 -7.30
CA GLY A 103 -23.32 16.58 -7.85
C GLY A 103 -23.22 15.19 -7.22
N VAL A 104 -22.21 14.94 -6.38
CA VAL A 104 -22.07 13.71 -5.59
C VAL A 104 -22.43 13.99 -4.14
N ASP A 105 -23.62 13.55 -3.76
CA ASP A 105 -24.17 13.74 -2.42
C ASP A 105 -23.54 12.77 -1.41
N THR A 106 -22.94 13.33 -0.36
CA THR A 106 -22.42 12.61 0.81
C THR A 106 -22.87 13.32 2.08
N VAL A 107 -22.71 12.67 3.23
CA VAL A 107 -22.99 13.32 4.52
C VAL A 107 -22.12 14.58 4.73
N PHE A 108 -20.89 14.59 4.18
CA PHE A 108 -19.97 15.72 4.27
C PHE A 108 -20.31 16.83 3.28
N SER A 109 -20.62 16.49 2.01
CA SER A 109 -20.99 17.51 1.03
C SER A 109 -22.30 18.22 1.43
N LYS A 110 -23.27 17.48 1.98
CA LYS A 110 -24.51 18.05 2.54
C LYS A 110 -24.28 18.93 3.77
N ALA A 111 -23.27 18.62 4.57
CA ALA A 111 -22.85 19.45 5.70
C ALA A 111 -22.00 20.66 5.29
N GLY A 112 -21.69 20.83 3.99
CA GLY A 112 -20.83 21.90 3.50
C GLY A 112 -19.36 21.74 3.87
N ILE A 113 -18.91 20.50 4.12
CA ILE A 113 -17.52 20.17 4.46
C ILE A 113 -16.83 19.66 3.18
N PRO A 114 -16.05 20.50 2.48
CA PRO A 114 -15.31 20.06 1.30
C PRO A 114 -14.14 19.16 1.72
N ILE A 115 -13.98 18.06 1.00
CA ILE A 115 -12.88 17.12 1.19
C ILE A 115 -11.92 17.27 0.01
N ASP A 116 -10.63 17.42 0.31
CA ASP A 116 -9.53 17.28 -0.64
C ASP A 116 -8.34 16.64 0.09
N ILE A 117 -8.36 15.31 0.20
CA ILE A 117 -7.33 14.54 0.89
C ILE A 117 -6.59 13.67 -0.12
N THR A 118 -5.27 13.66 -0.07
CA THR A 118 -4.43 12.70 -0.80
C THR A 118 -3.75 11.75 0.15
N VAL A 119 -4.01 10.46 0.00
CA VAL A 119 -3.30 9.40 0.70
C VAL A 119 -2.14 8.91 -0.17
N VAL A 120 -0.94 8.87 0.39
CA VAL A 120 0.26 8.28 -0.21
C VAL A 120 0.62 7.04 0.59
N ARG A 121 0.28 5.88 0.02
CA ARG A 121 0.45 4.57 0.63
C ARG A 121 1.75 3.91 0.15
N GLU A 122 2.53 3.38 1.08
CA GLU A 122 3.62 2.44 0.78
C GLU A 122 3.06 1.21 0.05
N ASN A 123 3.69 0.75 -1.02
CA ASN A 123 3.04 -0.16 -1.97
C ASN A 123 3.78 -1.48 -2.26
N ILE A 124 4.92 -1.73 -1.61
CA ILE A 124 5.83 -2.85 -1.90
C ILE A 124 6.08 -3.73 -0.67
N GLU A 125 6.21 -3.18 0.53
CA GLU A 125 6.58 -3.92 1.75
C GLU A 125 5.39 -4.08 2.71
N ASP A 126 5.63 -4.06 4.03
CA ASP A 126 4.66 -4.35 5.07
C ASP A 126 4.09 -5.80 4.98
N THR A 127 2.97 -6.08 5.64
CA THR A 127 2.29 -7.39 5.64
C THR A 127 1.84 -7.84 4.25
N TYR A 128 1.74 -6.93 3.26
CA TYR A 128 1.40 -7.25 1.86
C TYR A 128 2.53 -8.00 1.15
N GLY A 129 3.70 -8.16 1.79
CA GLY A 129 4.71 -9.13 1.37
C GLY A 129 4.16 -10.56 1.24
N GLY A 130 3.14 -10.91 2.05
CA GLY A 130 2.53 -12.25 2.02
C GLY A 130 3.54 -13.35 2.33
N ILE A 131 4.41 -13.11 3.31
CA ILE A 131 5.42 -14.06 3.78
C ILE A 131 4.89 -14.68 5.06
N GLU A 132 4.23 -15.84 4.89
CA GLU A 132 3.43 -16.48 5.93
C GLU A 132 3.83 -17.94 6.12
N HIS A 133 3.81 -18.41 7.37
CA HIS A 133 4.19 -19.78 7.74
C HIS A 133 3.28 -20.29 8.86
N MET A 134 2.91 -21.56 8.80
CA MET A 134 2.37 -22.26 9.97
C MET A 134 3.55 -22.70 10.85
N LEU A 135 3.69 -22.12 12.04
CA LEU A 135 4.71 -22.52 13.01
C LEU A 135 4.33 -23.83 13.70
N THR A 136 3.04 -23.98 14.02
CA THR A 136 2.42 -25.21 14.54
C THR A 136 1.10 -25.44 13.79
N HIS A 137 0.32 -26.46 14.16
CA HIS A 137 -1.03 -26.63 13.61
C HIS A 137 -1.94 -25.42 13.87
N ASP A 138 -1.81 -24.79 15.04
CA ASP A 138 -2.72 -23.75 15.54
C ASP A 138 -2.15 -22.32 15.44
N VAL A 139 -0.89 -22.17 15.01
CA VAL A 139 -0.18 -20.89 15.05
C VAL A 139 0.37 -20.54 13.68
N ALA A 140 -0.17 -19.48 13.08
CA ALA A 140 0.32 -18.84 11.87
C ALA A 140 1.20 -17.63 12.20
N LEU A 141 2.26 -17.43 11.43
CA LEU A 141 3.15 -16.27 11.45
C LEU A 141 3.04 -15.52 10.13
N SER A 142 2.90 -14.20 10.19
CA SER A 142 3.06 -13.30 9.04
C SER A 142 4.24 -12.35 9.30
N ARG A 143 5.17 -12.24 8.35
CA ARG A 143 6.33 -11.36 8.48
C ARG A 143 6.01 -9.97 7.94
N ARG A 144 6.25 -8.97 8.78
CA ARG A 144 6.09 -7.55 8.47
C ARG A 144 7.45 -6.89 8.33
N PHE A 145 7.82 -6.50 7.13
CA PHE A 145 9.06 -5.78 6.84
C PHE A 145 8.76 -4.31 6.61
N ILE A 146 9.51 -3.44 7.28
CA ILE A 146 9.57 -2.01 6.97
C ILE A 146 11.04 -1.67 6.83
N THR A 147 11.43 -1.10 5.69
CA THR A 147 12.82 -0.80 5.38
C THR A 147 13.05 0.70 5.35
N ARG A 148 14.23 1.13 5.82
CA ARG A 148 14.66 2.53 5.72
C ARG A 148 14.64 3.06 4.27
N PRO A 149 15.26 2.38 3.28
CA PRO A 149 15.24 2.86 1.91
C PRO A 149 13.84 2.90 1.28
N GLY A 150 13.00 1.87 1.50
CA GLY A 150 11.63 1.84 0.99
C GLY A 150 10.77 2.96 1.57
N SER A 151 10.87 3.17 2.89
CA SER A 151 10.23 4.30 3.58
C SER A 151 10.71 5.64 2.99
N HIS A 152 12.02 5.82 2.79
CA HIS A 152 12.58 7.06 2.25
C HIS A 152 12.09 7.35 0.83
N GLN A 153 12.07 6.36 -0.07
CA GLN A 153 11.58 6.53 -1.45
C GLN A 153 10.13 7.04 -1.48
N LEU A 154 9.24 6.35 -0.77
CA LEU A 154 7.83 6.74 -0.66
C LEU A 154 7.66 8.14 -0.07
N ILE A 155 8.30 8.39 1.07
CA ILE A 155 8.11 9.63 1.83
C ILE A 155 8.67 10.81 1.02
N LYS A 156 9.84 10.68 0.40
CA LYS A 156 10.41 11.72 -0.46
C LYS A 156 9.46 12.06 -1.60
N TYR A 157 8.90 11.05 -2.27
CA TYR A 157 7.86 11.26 -3.28
C TYR A 157 6.63 11.99 -2.70
N ALA A 158 6.17 11.61 -1.50
CA ALA A 158 5.00 12.24 -0.88
C ALA A 158 5.23 13.73 -0.60
N PHE A 159 6.40 14.12 -0.09
CA PHE A 159 6.77 15.52 0.14
C PHE A 159 6.89 16.31 -1.17
N GLU A 160 7.55 15.75 -2.20
CA GLU A 160 7.63 16.38 -3.53
C GLU A 160 6.25 16.58 -4.17
N MET A 161 5.38 15.57 -4.06
CA MET A 161 4.01 15.63 -4.55
C MET A 161 3.20 16.68 -3.79
N ALA A 162 3.29 16.70 -2.45
CA ALA A 162 2.61 17.68 -1.60
C ALA A 162 3.02 19.11 -1.95
N LYS A 163 4.33 19.35 -2.15
CA LYS A 163 4.86 20.65 -2.59
C LYS A 163 4.28 21.06 -3.95
N LYS A 164 4.27 20.16 -4.94
CA LYS A 164 3.69 20.43 -6.27
C LYS A 164 2.18 20.67 -6.23
N LYS A 165 1.46 19.98 -5.35
CA LYS A 165 0.02 20.20 -5.10
C LYS A 165 -0.25 21.57 -4.47
N GLY A 166 0.74 22.20 -3.84
CA GLY A 166 0.55 23.38 -3.00
C GLY A 166 -0.13 23.04 -1.67
N ALA A 167 0.08 21.81 -1.19
CA ALA A 167 -0.44 21.35 0.09
C ALA A 167 0.15 22.19 1.23
N LYS A 168 -0.61 22.35 2.32
CA LYS A 168 -0.14 23.08 3.51
C LYS A 168 0.44 22.16 4.57
N ARG A 169 0.03 20.90 4.56
CA ARG A 169 0.32 19.92 5.61
C ARG A 169 0.51 18.54 5.02
N ILE A 170 1.42 17.80 5.63
CA ILE A 170 1.63 16.38 5.38
C ILE A 170 1.69 15.65 6.72
N THR A 171 0.87 14.62 6.87
CA THR A 171 0.73 13.90 8.14
C THR A 171 1.13 12.43 7.99
N CYS A 172 2.03 11.95 8.84
CA CYS A 172 2.40 10.53 8.92
C CYS A 172 1.44 9.77 9.82
N GLY A 173 0.67 8.83 9.27
CA GLY A 173 -0.13 7.90 10.07
C GLY A 173 0.70 6.67 10.47
N HIS A 174 0.63 6.26 11.74
CA HIS A 174 1.42 5.12 12.23
C HIS A 174 0.83 4.46 13.49
N LYS A 175 1.44 3.36 13.96
CA LYS A 175 1.20 2.74 15.27
C LYS A 175 2.50 2.54 16.05
N ALA A 176 3.44 3.48 15.94
CA ALA A 176 4.75 3.45 16.59
C ALA A 176 4.71 3.36 18.13
N ASN A 177 3.59 3.69 18.77
CA ASN A 177 3.40 3.46 20.20
C ASN A 177 3.43 1.96 20.57
N ILE A 178 2.91 1.10 19.69
CA ILE A 178 2.93 -0.36 19.81
C ILE A 178 4.10 -0.95 19.03
N MET A 179 4.22 -0.62 17.75
CA MET A 179 5.20 -1.17 16.81
C MET A 179 6.43 -0.28 16.72
N LYS A 180 7.20 -0.24 17.83
CA LYS A 180 8.29 0.71 18.05
C LYS A 180 9.45 0.62 17.05
N ILE A 181 9.69 -0.56 16.47
CA ILE A 181 10.77 -0.77 15.50
C ILE A 181 10.27 -0.52 14.08
N THR A 182 9.22 -1.21 13.62
CA THR A 182 8.75 -1.08 12.24
C THR A 182 8.12 0.30 11.97
N ASP A 183 7.05 0.65 12.69
CA ASP A 183 6.39 1.96 12.50
C ASP A 183 7.24 3.10 13.08
N GLY A 184 8.05 2.81 14.10
CA GLY A 184 9.03 3.78 14.60
C GLY A 184 10.11 4.12 13.58
N LEU A 185 10.60 3.14 12.81
CA LEU A 185 11.53 3.40 11.70
C LEU A 185 10.87 4.23 10.60
N PHE A 186 9.64 3.88 10.20
CA PHE A 186 8.88 4.66 9.21
C PHE A 186 8.71 6.12 9.65
N LEU A 187 8.29 6.34 10.90
CA LEU A 187 8.13 7.67 11.51
C LEU A 187 9.46 8.44 11.61
N GLN A 188 10.54 7.75 11.98
CA GLN A 188 11.87 8.36 12.04
C GLN A 188 12.27 8.88 10.64
N VAL A 189 12.14 8.05 9.61
CA VAL A 189 12.45 8.45 8.22
C VAL A 189 11.55 9.59 7.75
N PHE A 190 10.28 9.61 8.16
CA PHE A 190 9.37 10.73 7.87
C PHE A 190 9.93 12.07 8.37
N TYR A 191 10.33 12.13 9.63
CA TYR A 191 10.89 13.34 10.21
C TYR A 191 12.30 13.67 9.71
N GLU A 192 13.08 12.67 9.25
CA GLU A 192 14.34 12.92 8.56
C GLU A 192 14.11 13.65 7.24
N VAL A 193 13.19 13.16 6.40
CA VAL A 193 12.83 13.79 5.11
C VAL A 193 12.18 15.16 5.32
N ALA A 194 11.35 15.32 6.35
CA ALA A 194 10.67 16.59 6.64
C ALA A 194 11.62 17.79 6.79
N LYS A 195 12.88 17.56 7.20
CA LYS A 195 13.90 18.62 7.33
C LYS A 195 14.22 19.31 6.00
N ASP A 196 14.04 18.62 4.88
CA ASP A 196 14.29 19.16 3.54
C ASP A 196 13.12 20.01 3.01
N TYR A 197 11.97 20.03 3.70
CA TYR A 197 10.73 20.69 3.27
C TYR A 197 10.13 21.57 4.37
N PRO A 198 10.86 22.59 4.86
CA PRO A 198 10.41 23.44 5.97
C PRO A 198 9.12 24.24 5.66
N GLU A 199 8.75 24.38 4.39
CA GLU A 199 7.51 25.05 3.96
C GLU A 199 6.23 24.22 4.19
N LEU A 200 6.37 22.90 4.36
CA LEU A 200 5.25 22.00 4.63
C LEU A 200 5.13 21.75 6.14
N LYS A 201 3.93 21.91 6.70
CA LYS A 201 3.67 21.47 8.08
C LYS A 201 3.72 19.95 8.14
N ALA A 202 4.81 19.38 8.63
CA ALA A 202 4.97 17.94 8.86
C ALA A 202 4.57 17.57 10.29
N ASP A 203 3.68 16.61 10.45
CA ASP A 203 3.31 16.04 11.74
C ASP A 203 2.88 14.58 11.65
N ASP A 204 2.57 13.95 12.78
CA ASP A 204 2.15 12.55 12.87
C ASP A 204 0.86 12.37 13.66
N VAL A 205 0.27 11.19 13.50
CA VAL A 205 -0.92 10.75 14.23
C VAL A 205 -0.96 9.23 14.31
N ILE A 206 -1.45 8.72 15.44
CA ILE A 206 -1.65 7.29 15.59
C ILE A 206 -2.84 6.84 14.73
N VAL A 207 -2.71 5.75 13.97
CA VAL A 207 -3.65 5.36 12.89
C VAL A 207 -5.10 5.18 13.35
N ASP A 208 -5.35 4.76 14.59
CA ASP A 208 -6.70 4.68 15.15
C ASP A 208 -7.32 6.07 15.39
N ASP A 209 -6.55 7.01 15.94
CA ASP A 209 -6.95 8.41 16.09
C ASP A 209 -7.07 9.11 14.72
N LEU A 210 -6.23 8.75 13.74
CA LEU A 210 -6.37 9.20 12.35
C LEU A 210 -7.71 8.78 11.76
N CYS A 211 -8.08 7.50 11.85
CA CYS A 211 -9.37 7.01 11.36
C CYS A 211 -10.53 7.73 12.03
N MET A 212 -10.48 7.96 13.35
CA MET A 212 -11.50 8.71 14.07
C MET A 212 -11.59 10.17 13.59
N LYS A 213 -10.45 10.84 13.41
CA LYS A 213 -10.41 12.23 12.92
C LYS A 213 -10.88 12.35 11.47
N LEU A 214 -10.57 11.39 10.60
CA LEU A 214 -11.04 11.40 9.21
C LEU A 214 -12.56 11.32 9.10
N VAL A 215 -13.23 10.58 9.98
CA VAL A 215 -14.70 10.50 9.97
C VAL A 215 -15.39 11.66 10.69
N THR A 216 -14.71 12.32 11.62
CA THR A 216 -15.30 13.42 12.43
C THR A 216 -14.94 14.81 11.92
N ARG A 217 -13.70 15.00 11.45
CA ARG A 217 -13.10 16.26 10.98
C ARG A 217 -12.08 16.02 9.85
N PRO A 218 -12.51 15.52 8.68
CA PRO A 218 -11.61 15.24 7.56
C PRO A 218 -10.88 16.49 7.04
N ASP A 219 -11.47 17.67 7.19
CA ASP A 219 -10.93 18.98 6.80
C ASP A 219 -9.60 19.36 7.49
N LEU A 220 -9.18 18.60 8.50
CA LEU A 220 -7.88 18.77 9.17
C LEU A 220 -6.70 18.23 8.36
N PHE A 221 -6.94 17.41 7.33
CA PHE A 221 -5.91 16.70 6.58
C PHE A 221 -5.86 17.17 5.12
N ASP A 222 -4.65 17.08 4.55
CA ASP A 222 -4.38 17.46 3.16
C ASP A 222 -3.63 16.29 2.49
N VAL A 223 -2.38 16.03 2.90
CA VAL A 223 -1.64 14.82 2.50
C VAL A 223 -1.43 13.89 3.70
N VAL A 224 -1.70 12.60 3.54
CA VAL A 224 -1.48 11.57 4.57
C VAL A 224 -0.57 10.48 4.03
N VAL A 225 0.50 10.15 4.74
CA VAL A 225 1.48 9.11 4.36
C VAL A 225 1.39 7.94 5.32
N LEU A 226 1.31 6.71 4.81
CA LEU A 226 1.04 5.50 5.60
C LEU A 226 1.81 4.29 5.05
N THR A 227 2.10 3.30 5.93
CA THR A 227 2.58 1.97 5.49
C THR A 227 1.50 1.21 4.73
N ASN A 228 1.85 0.12 4.05
CA ASN A 228 0.98 -0.55 3.08
C ASN A 228 -0.41 -0.92 3.61
N LEU A 229 -0.50 -1.69 4.71
CA LEU A 229 -1.78 -2.16 5.24
C LEU A 229 -2.63 -1.00 5.79
N GLN A 230 -1.98 -0.08 6.51
CA GLN A 230 -2.66 1.07 7.08
C GLN A 230 -3.16 2.02 5.99
N GLY A 231 -2.36 2.22 4.94
CA GLY A 231 -2.70 2.98 3.75
C GLY A 231 -3.88 2.39 2.99
N ASP A 232 -3.96 1.06 2.86
CA ASP A 232 -5.11 0.39 2.24
C ASP A 232 -6.41 0.76 2.97
N ILE A 233 -6.46 0.46 4.27
CA ILE A 233 -7.65 0.67 5.12
C ILE A 233 -8.06 2.14 5.15
N VAL A 234 -7.11 3.05 5.40
CA VAL A 234 -7.40 4.48 5.52
C VAL A 234 -7.86 5.07 4.18
N SER A 235 -7.28 4.62 3.07
CA SER A 235 -7.70 5.13 1.76
C SER A 235 -9.10 4.66 1.36
N ASP A 236 -9.50 3.44 1.70
CA ASP A 236 -10.87 2.96 1.50
C ASP A 236 -11.86 3.68 2.43
N LEU A 237 -11.45 4.01 3.66
CA LEU A 237 -12.21 4.91 4.54
C LEU A 237 -12.43 6.27 3.86
N CYS A 238 -11.37 6.88 3.31
CA CYS A 238 -11.46 8.16 2.60
C CYS A 238 -12.37 8.10 1.36
N ALA A 239 -12.38 6.97 0.64
CA ALA A 239 -13.30 6.76 -0.48
C ALA A 239 -14.77 6.89 -0.03
N GLY A 240 -15.11 6.31 1.14
CA GLY A 240 -16.44 6.44 1.74
C GLY A 240 -16.86 7.88 2.04
N LEU A 241 -15.92 8.80 2.26
CA LEU A 241 -16.22 10.20 2.55
C LEU A 241 -16.68 10.99 1.31
N VAL A 242 -16.27 10.53 0.11
CA VAL A 242 -16.43 11.27 -1.16
C VAL A 242 -17.38 10.60 -2.16
N GLY A 243 -18.14 9.59 -1.74
CA GLY A 243 -19.15 8.91 -2.57
C GLY A 243 -18.87 7.42 -2.83
N GLY A 244 -17.77 6.89 -2.29
CA GLY A 244 -17.40 5.48 -2.39
C GLY A 244 -16.33 5.20 -3.43
N LEU A 245 -16.06 3.90 -3.64
CA LEU A 245 -14.95 3.43 -4.48
C LEU A 245 -15.09 3.81 -5.97
N GLY A 246 -16.31 4.11 -6.44
CA GLY A 246 -16.59 4.60 -7.80
C GLY A 246 -15.98 5.98 -8.12
N PHE A 247 -15.48 6.69 -7.10
CA PHE A 247 -14.86 8.01 -7.20
C PHE A 247 -13.40 8.06 -6.72
N ALA A 248 -12.78 6.89 -6.49
CA ALA A 248 -11.44 6.78 -5.93
C ALA A 248 -10.40 6.44 -7.02
N PRO A 249 -9.73 7.45 -7.62
CA PRO A 249 -8.63 7.21 -8.54
C PRO A 249 -7.35 6.79 -7.82
N SER A 250 -6.46 6.08 -8.52
CA SER A 250 -5.13 5.79 -8.00
C SER A 250 -4.03 5.81 -9.06
N ALA A 251 -2.82 6.09 -8.60
CA ALA A 251 -1.60 5.96 -9.38
C ALA A 251 -0.53 5.27 -8.53
N ASN A 252 0.01 4.16 -9.02
CA ASN A 252 1.18 3.50 -8.47
C ASN A 252 2.41 4.08 -9.18
N ILE A 253 3.24 4.77 -8.44
CA ILE A 253 4.38 5.51 -8.96
C ILE A 253 5.66 4.77 -8.59
N GLY A 254 6.50 4.53 -9.60
CA GLY A 254 7.89 4.13 -9.46
C GLY A 254 8.78 5.04 -10.31
N ASP A 255 10.10 4.90 -10.16
CA ASP A 255 11.05 5.77 -10.86
C ASP A 255 11.10 5.52 -12.37
N HIS A 256 10.77 4.30 -12.80
CA HIS A 256 10.84 3.86 -14.20
C HIS A 256 9.50 3.41 -14.78
N ILE A 257 8.57 2.99 -13.93
CA ILE A 257 7.28 2.47 -14.37
C ILE A 257 6.20 3.10 -13.50
N CYS A 258 5.09 3.52 -14.12
CA CYS A 258 3.91 4.02 -13.43
C CYS A 258 2.66 3.24 -13.88
N ILE A 259 1.78 2.92 -12.94
CA ILE A 259 0.54 2.19 -13.19
C ILE A 259 -0.64 3.05 -12.74
N PHE A 260 -1.56 3.36 -13.65
CA PHE A 260 -2.77 4.12 -13.38
C PHE A 260 -3.98 3.19 -13.38
N GLU A 261 -4.74 3.19 -12.29
CA GLU A 261 -5.85 2.25 -12.06
C GLU A 261 -6.87 2.84 -11.08
N ALA A 262 -8.13 2.40 -11.18
CA ALA A 262 -9.12 2.68 -10.14
C ALA A 262 -8.81 1.88 -8.85
N VAL A 263 -9.27 2.38 -7.69
CA VAL A 263 -9.11 1.65 -6.41
C VAL A 263 -10.04 0.42 -6.32
N HIS A 264 -11.22 0.48 -6.92
CA HIS A 264 -12.24 -0.57 -6.79
C HIS A 264 -11.82 -1.90 -7.43
N GLY A 265 -12.48 -2.99 -7.00
CA GLY A 265 -12.33 -4.32 -7.58
C GLY A 265 -13.11 -4.54 -8.87
N THR A 266 -13.30 -5.80 -9.24
CA THR A 266 -13.89 -6.24 -10.52
C THR A 266 -15.42 -6.26 -10.55
N ALA A 267 -16.08 -6.09 -9.40
CA ALA A 267 -17.54 -6.05 -9.24
C ALA A 267 -18.29 -7.09 -10.11
N PRO A 268 -18.06 -8.40 -9.88
CA PRO A 268 -18.55 -9.47 -10.75
C PRO A 268 -20.08 -9.55 -10.82
N ASP A 269 -20.78 -9.02 -9.82
CA ASP A 269 -22.24 -8.94 -9.73
C ASP A 269 -22.86 -7.99 -10.77
N ILE A 270 -22.11 -7.02 -11.29
CA ILE A 270 -22.56 -6.06 -12.31
C ILE A 270 -21.78 -6.11 -13.62
N ALA A 271 -20.77 -6.97 -13.72
CA ALA A 271 -19.95 -7.13 -14.92
C ALA A 271 -20.80 -7.47 -16.16
N GLY A 272 -20.58 -6.73 -17.26
CA GLY A 272 -21.25 -6.95 -18.54
C GLY A 272 -22.68 -6.43 -18.59
N LYS A 273 -23.15 -5.75 -17.52
CA LYS A 273 -24.48 -5.15 -17.48
C LYS A 273 -24.52 -3.71 -17.99
N ASN A 274 -23.36 -3.11 -18.30
CA ASN A 274 -23.25 -1.73 -18.77
C ASN A 274 -23.85 -0.74 -17.75
N ILE A 275 -23.62 -0.96 -16.45
CA ILE A 275 -24.12 -0.09 -15.37
C ILE A 275 -23.02 0.35 -14.39
N ALA A 276 -21.76 -0.05 -14.64
CA ALA A 276 -20.65 0.33 -13.80
C ALA A 276 -20.31 1.82 -13.97
N ASN A 277 -19.98 2.48 -12.86
CA ASN A 277 -19.51 3.87 -12.89
C ASN A 277 -18.04 3.94 -13.38
N PRO A 278 -17.74 4.59 -14.51
CA PRO A 278 -16.37 4.67 -15.03
C PRO A 278 -15.55 5.80 -14.38
N THR A 279 -16.12 6.58 -13.45
CA THR A 279 -15.52 7.82 -12.93
C THR A 279 -14.16 7.60 -12.27
N ALA A 280 -13.99 6.61 -11.40
CA ALA A 280 -12.70 6.33 -10.75
C ALA A 280 -11.59 6.03 -11.77
N LEU A 281 -11.89 5.24 -12.80
CA LEU A 281 -10.91 4.92 -13.85
C LEU A 281 -10.64 6.15 -14.74
N LEU A 282 -11.67 6.94 -15.06
CA LEU A 282 -11.52 8.19 -15.81
C LEU A 282 -10.62 9.18 -15.07
N LEU A 283 -10.84 9.38 -13.77
CA LEU A 283 -10.00 10.22 -12.92
C LEU A 283 -8.56 9.69 -12.81
N SER A 284 -8.38 8.38 -12.80
CA SER A 284 -7.03 7.75 -12.85
C SER A 284 -6.36 8.02 -14.20
N GLY A 285 -7.12 7.95 -15.29
CA GLY A 285 -6.69 8.31 -16.63
C GLY A 285 -6.31 9.80 -16.72
N ILE A 286 -7.08 10.71 -16.13
CA ILE A 286 -6.71 12.14 -16.02
C ILE A 286 -5.39 12.30 -15.25
N GLY A 287 -5.21 11.54 -14.17
CA GLY A 287 -3.95 11.47 -13.44
C GLY A 287 -2.76 11.01 -14.31
N MET A 288 -2.99 10.06 -15.21
CA MET A 288 -2.01 9.63 -16.22
C MET A 288 -1.71 10.74 -17.22
N LEU A 289 -2.72 11.45 -17.72
CA LEU A 289 -2.53 12.57 -18.64
C LEU A 289 -1.67 13.67 -18.01
N HIS A 290 -1.89 13.99 -16.73
CA HIS A 290 -1.02 14.89 -15.97
C HIS A 290 0.42 14.39 -15.88
N HIS A 291 0.62 13.10 -15.62
CA HIS A 291 1.96 12.50 -15.58
C HIS A 291 2.67 12.58 -16.95
N LEU A 292 1.91 12.44 -18.04
CA LEU A 292 2.41 12.57 -19.41
C LEU A 292 2.56 14.04 -19.87
N GLY A 293 2.28 15.02 -19.01
CA GLY A 293 2.34 16.45 -19.35
C GLY A 293 1.20 16.95 -20.26
N LEU A 294 0.15 16.14 -20.47
CA LEU A 294 -1.01 16.46 -21.32
C LEU A 294 -2.06 17.28 -20.54
N MET A 295 -1.63 18.42 -19.99
CA MET A 295 -2.39 19.24 -19.05
C MET A 295 -3.69 19.82 -19.63
N GLN A 296 -3.66 20.28 -20.90
CA GLN A 296 -4.83 20.91 -21.52
C GLN A 296 -5.98 19.91 -21.70
N THR A 297 -5.68 18.74 -22.27
CA THR A 297 -6.69 17.72 -22.55
C THR A 297 -7.19 17.08 -21.26
N ALA A 298 -6.33 16.93 -20.25
CA ALA A 298 -6.73 16.49 -18.91
C ALA A 298 -7.78 17.44 -18.30
N ALA A 299 -7.50 18.75 -18.29
CA ALA A 299 -8.43 19.76 -17.77
C ALA A 299 -9.73 19.85 -18.59
N LEU A 300 -9.69 19.67 -19.91
CA LEU A 300 -10.89 19.59 -20.75
C LEU A 300 -11.82 18.45 -20.32
N ILE A 301 -11.27 17.24 -20.18
CA ILE A 301 -12.03 16.04 -19.82
C ILE A 301 -12.54 16.16 -18.37
N GLU A 302 -11.69 16.61 -17.45
CA GLU A 302 -12.08 16.77 -16.04
C GLU A 302 -13.19 17.81 -15.87
N ASN A 303 -13.11 18.96 -16.55
CA ASN A 303 -14.18 19.96 -16.53
C ASN A 303 -15.51 19.41 -17.09
N ALA A 304 -15.46 18.61 -18.14
CA ALA A 304 -16.67 18.01 -18.71
C ALA A 304 -17.29 16.97 -17.77
N LEU A 305 -16.48 16.15 -17.09
CA LEU A 305 -16.95 15.26 -16.03
C LEU A 305 -17.61 16.06 -14.90
N LEU A 306 -16.92 17.05 -14.36
CA LEU A 306 -17.43 17.88 -13.26
C LEU A 306 -18.74 18.60 -13.63
N TYR A 307 -18.82 19.14 -14.85
CA TYR A 307 -20.03 19.78 -15.35
C TYR A 307 -21.19 18.78 -15.50
N THR A 308 -20.90 17.56 -15.97
CA THR A 308 -21.91 16.47 -16.07
C THR A 308 -22.46 16.10 -14.70
N LEU A 309 -21.59 15.96 -13.70
CA LEU A 309 -22.00 15.69 -12.31
C LEU A 309 -22.84 16.84 -11.74
N GLU A 310 -22.47 18.11 -11.98
CA GLU A 310 -23.22 19.28 -11.51
C GLU A 310 -24.65 19.34 -12.05
N GLN A 311 -24.89 18.78 -13.23
CA GLN A 311 -26.23 18.66 -13.82
C GLN A 311 -27.10 17.59 -13.15
N GLY A 312 -26.55 16.82 -12.21
CA GLY A 312 -27.23 15.69 -11.58
C GLY A 312 -27.30 14.46 -12.49
N ILE A 313 -26.46 14.37 -13.53
CA ILE A 313 -26.37 13.17 -14.36
C ILE A 313 -25.52 12.13 -13.60
N HIS A 314 -26.04 10.92 -13.44
CA HIS A 314 -25.43 9.90 -12.59
C HIS A 314 -25.58 8.47 -13.12
N THR A 315 -24.71 7.58 -12.64
CA THR A 315 -24.86 6.12 -12.75
C THR A 315 -25.60 5.57 -11.52
N GLY A 316 -25.90 4.27 -11.49
CA GLY A 316 -26.78 3.67 -10.48
C GLY A 316 -26.25 3.65 -9.03
N ASP A 317 -24.96 3.92 -8.82
CA ASP A 317 -24.29 3.90 -7.52
C ASP A 317 -24.40 5.21 -6.72
N PHE A 318 -24.74 6.33 -7.36
CA PHE A 318 -24.87 7.64 -6.72
C PHE A 318 -26.00 8.47 -7.34
N GLY A 319 -26.21 9.68 -6.82
CA GLY A 319 -27.23 10.62 -7.33
C GLY A 319 -28.61 10.45 -6.72
N ASP A 320 -29.58 11.21 -7.24
CA ASP A 320 -30.96 11.13 -6.79
C ASP A 320 -31.63 9.88 -7.37
N LYS A 321 -32.14 9.00 -6.52
CA LYS A 321 -32.85 7.79 -6.96
C LYS A 321 -34.18 8.09 -7.65
N SER A 322 -34.68 9.32 -7.56
CA SER A 322 -35.87 9.78 -8.29
C SER A 322 -35.58 10.09 -9.77
N THR A 323 -34.32 10.38 -10.11
CA THR A 323 -33.88 10.57 -11.50
C THR A 323 -33.38 9.26 -12.09
N PRO A 324 -33.72 8.92 -13.35
CA PRO A 324 -33.20 7.71 -13.98
C PRO A 324 -31.68 7.76 -14.11
N SER A 325 -31.00 6.74 -13.60
CA SER A 325 -29.57 6.57 -13.80
C SER A 325 -29.24 6.20 -15.25
N LEU A 326 -28.09 6.63 -15.72
CA LEU A 326 -27.55 6.25 -17.03
C LEU A 326 -26.74 4.95 -16.97
N SER A 327 -26.67 4.26 -18.09
CA SER A 327 -25.71 3.17 -18.32
C SER A 327 -24.27 3.69 -18.43
N THR A 328 -23.27 2.80 -18.33
CA THR A 328 -21.85 3.14 -18.46
C THR A 328 -21.56 3.92 -19.74
N THR A 329 -22.10 3.43 -20.86
CA THR A 329 -21.93 4.04 -22.19
C THR A 329 -22.65 5.39 -22.31
N GLU A 330 -23.88 5.49 -21.82
CA GLU A 330 -24.65 6.74 -21.87
C GLU A 330 -24.01 7.83 -20.99
N PHE A 331 -23.49 7.45 -19.82
CA PHE A 331 -22.77 8.36 -18.95
C PHE A 331 -21.49 8.90 -19.61
N ALA A 332 -20.71 8.02 -20.27
CA ALA A 332 -19.54 8.44 -21.05
C ALA A 332 -19.91 9.40 -22.20
N ASN A 333 -21.00 9.12 -22.91
CA ASN A 333 -21.51 9.98 -23.97
C ASN A 333 -21.98 11.35 -23.44
N ALA A 334 -22.62 11.39 -22.27
CA ALA A 334 -22.99 12.64 -21.61
C ALA A 334 -21.77 13.51 -21.29
N ILE A 335 -20.68 12.89 -20.80
CA ILE A 335 -19.41 13.60 -20.57
C ILE A 335 -18.86 14.17 -21.88
N ILE A 336 -18.85 13.38 -22.97
CA ILE A 336 -18.36 13.83 -24.29
C ILE A 336 -19.18 15.01 -24.83
N GLN A 337 -20.50 14.98 -24.69
CA GLN A 337 -21.38 16.08 -25.11
C GLN A 337 -21.12 17.38 -24.35
N ASN A 338 -20.52 17.29 -23.16
CA ASN A 338 -20.18 18.41 -22.31
C ASN A 338 -18.74 18.95 -22.50
N PHE A 339 -17.98 18.48 -23.49
CA PHE A 339 -16.69 19.08 -23.81
C PHE A 339 -16.80 20.57 -24.13
N GLY A 340 -15.88 21.35 -23.54
CA GLY A 340 -15.86 22.81 -23.64
C GLY A 340 -16.82 23.53 -22.67
N LYS A 341 -17.65 22.79 -21.92
CA LYS A 341 -18.41 23.36 -20.80
C LYS A 341 -17.51 23.46 -19.56
N THR A 342 -17.86 24.39 -18.68
CA THR A 342 -17.11 24.66 -17.45
C THR A 342 -18.05 24.53 -16.25
N PRO A 343 -17.72 23.72 -15.24
CA PRO A 343 -18.53 23.63 -14.02
C PRO A 343 -18.49 24.96 -13.27
N LYS A 344 -19.55 25.29 -12.52
CA LYS A 344 -19.59 26.50 -11.70
C LYS A 344 -18.63 26.43 -10.52
N ALA A 345 -18.41 25.22 -10.01
CA ALA A 345 -17.56 24.99 -8.85
C ALA A 345 -16.50 23.92 -9.16
N GLY A 346 -15.26 24.16 -8.70
CA GLY A 346 -14.15 23.22 -8.88
C GLY A 346 -13.55 23.19 -10.29
N ALA A 347 -13.84 24.17 -11.15
CA ALA A 347 -13.30 24.24 -12.51
C ALA A 347 -11.77 24.14 -12.53
N ARG A 348 -11.25 23.34 -13.46
CA ARG A 348 -9.82 23.12 -13.65
C ARG A 348 -9.24 24.08 -14.67
N PRO A 349 -8.13 24.78 -14.35
CA PRO A 349 -7.51 25.68 -15.29
C PRO A 349 -6.93 24.92 -16.49
N LEU A 350 -7.09 25.48 -17.69
CA LEU A 350 -6.43 24.99 -18.90
C LEU A 350 -4.95 25.39 -18.87
N LEU A 351 -4.13 24.59 -18.20
CA LEU A 351 -2.69 24.79 -18.12
C LEU A 351 -2.02 24.33 -19.42
N PRO A 352 -0.93 24.99 -19.88
CA PRO A 352 -0.19 24.55 -21.06
C PRO A 352 0.37 23.14 -20.87
N ASN A 353 0.46 22.38 -21.96
CA ASN A 353 1.10 21.07 -21.92
C ASN A 353 2.57 21.22 -21.50
N MET A 354 3.01 20.31 -20.66
CA MET A 354 4.38 20.21 -20.18
C MET A 354 5.12 19.10 -20.93
N PRO A 355 6.46 19.14 -21.01
CA PRO A 355 7.23 18.04 -21.55
C PRO A 355 6.88 16.73 -20.83
N THR A 356 6.63 15.66 -21.60
CA THR A 356 6.48 14.32 -21.04
C THR A 356 7.76 13.97 -20.28
N THR A 357 7.63 13.56 -19.01
CA THR A 357 8.76 12.95 -18.32
C THR A 357 8.91 11.54 -18.88
N GLN A 358 9.92 11.30 -19.73
CA GLN A 358 10.18 9.94 -20.21
C GLN A 358 10.72 9.11 -19.05
N THR A 359 10.01 8.05 -18.72
CA THR A 359 10.35 7.09 -17.66
C THR A 359 11.48 6.12 -18.07
N HIS A 360 11.77 6.03 -19.37
CA HIS A 360 12.59 4.95 -19.92
C HIS A 360 14.09 5.13 -19.67
N PHE A 361 14.60 4.44 -18.65
CA PHE A 361 16.01 4.11 -18.49
C PHE A 361 16.16 2.60 -18.60
N LYS A 362 16.91 2.12 -19.59
CA LYS A 362 17.26 0.69 -19.67
C LYS A 362 18.22 0.38 -18.52
N LEU A 363 17.73 -0.32 -17.51
CA LEU A 363 18.54 -0.75 -16.38
C LEU A 363 19.32 -2.02 -16.77
N ASP A 364 20.63 -2.02 -16.55
CA ASP A 364 21.46 -3.21 -16.76
C ASP A 364 21.37 -4.19 -15.58
N LYS A 365 21.02 -3.70 -14.38
CA LYS A 365 20.88 -4.49 -13.15
C LYS A 365 19.89 -3.85 -12.18
N ASN A 366 19.35 -4.66 -11.28
CA ASN A 366 18.51 -4.16 -10.19
C ASN A 366 19.33 -3.23 -9.27
N PRO A 367 18.81 -2.06 -8.89
CA PRO A 367 19.49 -1.21 -7.91
C PRO A 367 19.46 -1.87 -6.53
N MET A 368 20.59 -1.81 -5.82
CA MET A 368 20.64 -2.13 -4.39
C MET A 368 20.34 -0.85 -3.61
N LEU A 369 19.30 -0.88 -2.78
CA LEU A 369 18.95 0.24 -1.92
C LEU A 369 19.45 -0.02 -0.51
N GLU A 370 20.45 0.74 -0.09
CA GLU A 370 21.09 0.57 1.21
C GLU A 370 21.39 1.94 1.82
N SER A 371 21.15 2.07 3.12
CA SER A 371 21.59 3.24 3.89
C SER A 371 23.01 3.02 4.40
N ILE A 372 23.78 4.09 4.55
CA ILE A 372 25.11 4.03 5.14
C ILE A 372 25.01 3.53 6.59
N GLU A 373 25.64 2.39 6.88
CA GLU A 373 25.81 1.92 8.25
C GLU A 373 26.78 2.84 9.00
N THR A 374 26.33 3.39 10.11
CA THR A 374 27.11 4.32 10.93
C THR A 374 27.60 3.70 12.24
N GLU A 375 27.04 2.55 12.61
CA GLU A 375 27.30 1.87 13.89
C GLU A 375 27.72 0.42 13.64
N LYS A 376 28.57 -0.13 14.52
CA LYS A 376 28.97 -1.53 14.43
C LYS A 376 27.83 -2.43 14.90
N GLU A 377 27.50 -3.43 14.09
CA GLU A 377 26.59 -4.51 14.45
C GLU A 377 27.34 -5.63 15.18
N HIS A 378 26.73 -6.19 16.22
CA HIS A 378 27.15 -7.47 16.80
C HIS A 378 25.96 -8.27 17.34
N ILE A 379 26.10 -9.59 17.30
CA ILE A 379 25.10 -10.54 17.81
C ILE A 379 25.26 -10.64 19.33
N VAL A 380 24.16 -10.48 20.05
CA VAL A 380 24.10 -10.59 21.52
C VAL A 380 23.14 -11.66 22.01
N GLY A 381 22.51 -12.40 21.09
CA GLY A 381 21.60 -13.47 21.48
C GLY A 381 20.77 -14.02 20.33
N VAL A 382 19.77 -14.81 20.70
CA VAL A 382 18.82 -15.44 19.77
C VAL A 382 17.49 -15.67 20.46
N ASP A 383 16.41 -15.41 19.74
CA ASP A 383 15.07 -15.91 20.06
C ASP A 383 14.82 -17.20 19.30
N PHE A 384 14.48 -18.28 20.01
CA PHE A 384 13.98 -19.51 19.38
C PHE A 384 12.47 -19.62 19.57
N PHE A 385 11.75 -19.82 18.47
CA PHE A 385 10.31 -20.06 18.46
C PHE A 385 10.10 -21.57 18.44
N ILE A 386 9.79 -22.15 19.60
CA ILE A 386 9.67 -23.59 19.79
C ILE A 386 8.21 -24.06 19.84
N GLU A 387 7.97 -25.31 19.42
CA GLU A 387 6.70 -26.02 19.61
C GLU A 387 6.78 -26.91 20.85
N SER A 388 5.86 -26.72 21.81
CA SER A 388 5.75 -27.56 23.01
C SER A 388 4.37 -27.42 23.67
N ASN A 389 3.86 -28.52 24.23
CA ASN A 389 2.65 -28.54 25.07
C ASN A 389 2.97 -28.50 26.57
N GLU A 390 4.24 -28.34 26.94
CA GLU A 390 4.65 -28.26 28.33
C GLU A 390 4.38 -26.89 28.95
N GLN A 391 4.36 -26.85 30.28
CA GLN A 391 4.22 -25.61 31.04
C GLN A 391 5.52 -24.79 31.04
N PRO A 392 5.44 -23.45 31.17
CA PRO A 392 6.61 -22.57 31.05
C PRO A 392 7.80 -22.94 31.95
N ILE A 393 7.55 -23.36 33.19
CA ILE A 393 8.62 -23.75 34.12
C ILE A 393 9.37 -25.02 33.67
N ALA A 394 8.65 -25.98 33.09
CA ALA A 394 9.25 -27.20 32.56
C ALA A 394 10.10 -26.90 31.32
N ILE A 395 9.61 -26.01 30.46
CA ILE A 395 10.37 -25.50 29.30
C ILE A 395 11.64 -24.78 29.78
N ALA A 396 11.52 -23.85 30.73
CA ALA A 396 12.66 -23.10 31.27
C ALA A 396 13.74 -24.03 31.85
N ASN A 397 13.35 -25.03 32.63
CA ASN A 397 14.27 -26.00 33.21
C ASN A 397 15.05 -26.79 32.16
N LYS A 398 14.44 -27.09 31.00
CA LYS A 398 15.14 -27.72 29.87
C LYS A 398 16.06 -26.70 29.18
N CYS A 399 15.54 -25.53 28.82
CA CYS A 399 16.30 -24.45 28.19
C CYS A 399 17.57 -24.07 28.95
N MET A 400 17.51 -23.94 30.28
CA MET A 400 18.68 -23.61 31.10
C MET A 400 19.78 -24.68 31.04
N ARG A 401 19.45 -25.95 30.79
CA ARG A 401 20.46 -27.02 30.61
C ARG A 401 21.20 -26.90 29.27
N HIS A 402 20.61 -26.23 28.28
CA HIS A 402 21.22 -26.04 26.96
C HIS A 402 22.06 -24.76 26.86
N ALA A 403 21.83 -23.77 27.73
CA ALA A 403 22.46 -22.44 27.66
C ALA A 403 24.00 -22.47 27.72
N GLY A 404 24.56 -23.51 28.36
CA GLY A 404 26.00 -23.72 28.46
C GLY A 404 26.71 -22.59 29.20
N VAL A 405 27.87 -22.16 28.69
CA VAL A 405 28.71 -21.10 29.28
C VAL A 405 28.68 -19.78 28.52
N LYS A 406 27.92 -19.70 27.42
CA LYS A 406 27.87 -18.52 26.55
C LYS A 406 26.54 -17.78 26.62
N PHE A 407 25.46 -18.49 26.93
CA PHE A 407 24.11 -17.96 26.91
C PHE A 407 23.46 -18.02 28.29
N LYS A 408 22.53 -17.10 28.52
CA LYS A 408 21.57 -17.14 29.62
C LYS A 408 20.15 -17.09 29.06
N LEU A 409 19.26 -17.92 29.59
CA LEU A 409 17.83 -17.81 29.30
C LEU A 409 17.30 -16.58 30.04
N VAL A 410 16.74 -15.61 29.32
CA VAL A 410 16.32 -14.32 29.89
C VAL A 410 14.81 -14.22 30.03
N ASN A 411 14.07 -14.83 29.10
CA ASN A 411 12.62 -14.75 29.04
C ASN A 411 12.03 -15.94 28.28
N ILE A 412 10.85 -16.37 28.67
CA ILE A 412 9.97 -17.18 27.81
C ILE A 412 8.67 -16.41 27.65
N SER A 413 8.25 -16.22 26.41
CA SER A 413 6.96 -15.60 26.10
C SER A 413 6.06 -16.52 25.28
N ASN A 414 4.75 -16.35 25.48
CA ASN A 414 3.70 -17.01 24.71
C ASN A 414 2.81 -15.93 24.10
N ARG A 415 2.64 -15.91 22.77
CA ARG A 415 1.94 -14.83 22.04
C ARG A 415 2.43 -13.41 22.42
N GLY A 416 3.73 -13.27 22.67
CA GLY A 416 4.37 -12.00 23.06
C GLY A 416 4.21 -11.59 24.53
N THR A 417 3.53 -12.40 25.36
CA THR A 417 3.38 -12.15 26.80
C THR A 417 4.41 -12.97 27.58
N GLN A 418 5.13 -12.34 28.51
CA GLN A 418 6.06 -13.06 29.39
C GLN A 418 5.30 -14.09 30.25
N VAL A 419 5.80 -15.33 30.26
CA VAL A 419 5.28 -16.45 31.05
C VAL A 419 6.34 -17.12 31.93
N TRP A 420 7.61 -16.72 31.78
CA TRP A 420 8.72 -17.03 32.67
C TRP A 420 9.77 -15.91 32.56
N PRO A 421 10.44 -15.47 33.64
CA PRO A 421 10.48 -16.08 34.98
C PRO A 421 9.24 -15.81 35.82
N THR A 422 8.52 -14.74 35.51
CA THR A 422 7.21 -14.44 36.09
C THR A 422 6.14 -14.64 35.03
N GLY A 423 4.92 -14.94 35.46
CA GLY A 423 3.81 -15.15 34.54
C GLY A 423 2.51 -15.27 35.33
N SER A 424 1.43 -14.71 34.81
CA SER A 424 0.11 -14.90 35.38
C SER A 424 -0.42 -16.30 35.04
N VAL A 425 -0.96 -17.01 36.03
CA VAL A 425 -1.66 -18.29 35.80
C VAL A 425 -2.94 -18.14 34.97
N TYR A 426 -3.42 -16.91 34.77
CA TYR A 426 -4.55 -16.59 33.91
C TYR A 426 -4.16 -16.39 32.43
N THR A 427 -2.86 -16.40 32.10
CA THR A 427 -2.41 -16.32 30.71
C THR A 427 -2.69 -17.64 30.00
N ASN A 428 -3.69 -17.67 29.12
CA ASN A 428 -3.93 -18.81 28.25
C ASN A 428 -2.76 -19.01 27.28
N LEU A 429 -2.24 -20.24 27.21
CA LEU A 429 -1.07 -20.61 26.43
C LEU A 429 -1.47 -21.32 25.14
N VAL A 430 -0.68 -21.12 24.09
CA VAL A 430 -0.71 -21.95 22.86
C VAL A 430 0.57 -22.78 22.76
N ASN A 431 0.59 -23.78 21.88
CA ASN A 431 1.72 -24.71 21.72
C ASN A 431 2.96 -24.11 21.02
N GLN A 432 3.13 -22.78 21.06
CA GLN A 432 4.26 -22.05 20.50
C GLN A 432 4.80 -21.06 21.53
N TYR A 433 6.08 -21.16 21.86
CA TYR A 433 6.78 -20.26 22.78
C TYR A 433 7.97 -19.59 22.09
N ASN A 434 8.22 -18.32 22.39
CA ASN A 434 9.52 -17.69 22.14
C ASN A 434 10.37 -17.85 23.40
N VAL A 435 11.51 -18.53 23.28
CA VAL A 435 12.53 -18.64 24.32
C VAL A 435 13.72 -17.76 23.95
N ARG A 436 14.02 -16.77 24.80
CA ARG A 436 15.05 -15.75 24.56
C ARG A 436 16.33 -16.08 25.28
N PHE A 437 17.41 -16.24 24.53
CA PHE A 437 18.76 -16.34 25.04
C PHE A 437 19.56 -15.09 24.70
N GLU A 438 20.22 -14.50 25.71
CA GLU A 438 21.20 -13.43 25.51
C GLU A 438 22.59 -13.94 25.95
N SER A 439 23.65 -13.28 25.49
CA SER A 439 25.00 -13.58 25.92
C SER A 439 25.22 -13.29 27.40
N ILE A 440 26.12 -14.04 28.02
CA ILE A 440 26.58 -13.75 29.38
C ILE A 440 27.50 -12.52 29.32
N ASP A 441 27.31 -11.59 30.24
CA ASP A 441 28.07 -10.33 30.38
C ASP A 441 28.16 -9.48 29.09
N ASP A 442 27.11 -9.54 28.26
CA ASP A 442 27.00 -8.83 26.97
C ASP A 442 28.17 -9.10 26.01
N MET A 443 28.82 -10.26 26.15
CA MET A 443 29.89 -10.67 25.25
C MET A 443 29.36 -10.89 23.82
N PRO A 444 30.02 -10.35 22.78
CA PRO A 444 29.63 -10.61 21.41
C PRO A 444 29.66 -12.09 21.05
N LEU A 445 28.64 -12.54 20.33
CA LEU A 445 28.51 -13.89 19.80
C LEU A 445 28.78 -13.90 18.30
N ASN A 446 29.08 -15.08 17.76
CA ASN A 446 29.05 -15.32 16.32
C ASN A 446 27.96 -16.34 15.96
N GLN A 447 27.72 -16.55 14.67
CA GLN A 447 26.69 -17.47 14.20
C GLN A 447 26.94 -18.93 14.61
N MET A 448 28.20 -19.37 14.72
CA MET A 448 28.53 -20.73 15.16
C MET A 448 28.12 -20.97 16.61
N ASP A 449 28.22 -19.95 17.47
CA ASP A 449 27.75 -20.04 18.86
C ASP A 449 26.23 -20.27 18.91
N VAL A 450 25.48 -19.53 18.10
CA VAL A 450 24.02 -19.66 17.99
C VAL A 450 23.62 -21.02 17.40
N LEU A 451 24.32 -21.50 16.37
CA LEU A 451 24.08 -22.82 15.78
C LEU A 451 24.38 -23.94 16.78
N GLY A 452 25.42 -23.81 17.60
CA GLY A 452 25.71 -24.75 18.68
C GLY A 452 24.55 -24.86 19.68
N LEU A 453 23.98 -23.72 20.08
CA LEU A 453 22.79 -23.70 20.93
C LEU A 453 21.55 -24.29 20.22
N TYR A 454 21.35 -23.98 18.93
CA TYR A 454 20.27 -24.56 18.12
C TYR A 454 20.32 -26.10 18.12
N VAL A 455 21.50 -26.68 17.83
CA VAL A 455 21.70 -28.13 17.82
C VAL A 455 21.36 -28.73 19.19
N SER A 456 21.85 -28.12 20.27
CA SER A 456 21.57 -28.57 21.64
C SER A 456 20.07 -28.54 21.96
N MET A 457 19.41 -27.40 21.71
CA MET A 457 17.96 -27.20 21.94
C MET A 457 17.08 -28.14 21.12
N SER A 458 17.52 -28.50 19.90
CA SER A 458 16.79 -29.41 19.00
C SER A 458 16.62 -30.82 19.58
N GLY A 459 17.44 -31.20 20.57
CA GLY A 459 17.29 -32.48 21.28
C GLY A 459 16.04 -32.54 22.18
N ASN A 460 15.46 -31.40 22.54
CA ASN A 460 14.26 -31.33 23.39
C ASN A 460 13.06 -30.66 22.74
N PHE A 461 13.27 -29.80 21.74
CA PHE A 461 12.20 -29.01 21.14
C PHE A 461 12.31 -28.96 19.62
N LYS A 462 11.16 -29.01 18.94
CA LYS A 462 11.08 -28.58 17.54
C LYS A 462 11.18 -27.05 17.51
N ILE A 463 12.24 -26.54 16.89
CA ILE A 463 12.43 -25.10 16.65
C ILE A 463 11.77 -24.76 15.31
N CYS A 464 10.69 -23.99 15.35
CA CYS A 464 9.91 -23.61 14.18
C CYS A 464 10.49 -22.38 13.47
N SER A 465 11.15 -21.50 14.22
CA SER A 465 11.83 -20.30 13.69
C SER A 465 12.87 -19.78 14.68
N SER A 466 13.76 -18.91 14.22
CA SER A 466 14.78 -18.27 15.04
C SER A 466 15.06 -16.85 14.56
N GLU A 467 15.34 -15.93 15.47
CA GLU A 467 15.72 -14.55 15.16
C GLU A 467 16.96 -14.15 15.96
N LEU A 468 17.96 -13.57 15.30
CA LEU A 468 19.15 -13.07 15.98
C LEU A 468 18.82 -11.80 16.76
N LEU A 469 19.41 -11.66 17.94
CA LEU A 469 19.32 -10.44 18.73
C LEU A 469 20.55 -9.60 18.43
N LEU A 470 20.33 -8.44 17.81
CA LEU A 470 21.38 -7.55 17.35
C LEU A 470 21.46 -6.30 18.23
N MET A 471 22.70 -5.84 18.43
CA MET A 471 23.00 -4.50 18.92
C MET A 471 23.56 -3.68 17.76
N LEU A 472 22.98 -2.50 17.55
CA LEU A 472 23.54 -1.47 16.68
C LEU A 472 24.19 -0.44 17.59
N GLY A 473 25.54 -0.43 17.61
CA GLY A 473 26.28 0.34 18.59
C GLY A 473 25.93 -0.08 20.02
N SER A 474 25.29 0.81 20.79
CA SER A 474 24.80 0.54 22.16
C SER A 474 23.28 0.31 22.24
N LYS A 475 22.59 0.30 21.10
CA LYS A 475 21.13 0.22 21.02
C LYS A 475 20.67 -1.19 20.65
N LYS A 476 19.74 -1.74 21.43
CA LYS A 476 19.03 -2.98 21.09
C LYS A 476 18.20 -2.79 19.82
N ALA A 477 18.39 -3.68 18.84
CA ALA A 477 17.60 -3.71 17.60
C ALA A 477 16.42 -4.71 17.68
N TYR A 478 15.95 -5.01 18.89
CA TYR A 478 14.86 -5.93 19.17
C TYR A 478 14.01 -5.43 20.35
N SER A 479 12.74 -5.84 20.41
CA SER A 479 11.82 -5.46 21.49
C SER A 479 11.84 -6.44 22.65
N LEU A 480 11.42 -5.99 23.83
CA LEU A 480 11.10 -6.86 24.97
C LEU A 480 9.70 -7.47 24.82
N ALA A 481 9.43 -8.55 25.57
CA ALA A 481 8.08 -9.10 25.68
C ALA A 481 7.18 -8.20 26.53
N GLN A 482 5.86 -8.36 26.41
CA GLN A 482 4.91 -7.68 27.28
C GLN A 482 5.04 -8.22 28.72
N GLY A 483 5.31 -7.33 29.68
CA GLY A 483 5.51 -7.67 31.09
C GLY A 483 6.95 -8.05 31.49
N GLN A 484 7.91 -7.87 30.58
CA GLN A 484 9.35 -8.07 30.85
C GLN A 484 9.99 -6.86 31.52
#